data_AF-A0A6J4C199-F1
#
_entry.id   AF-A0A6J4C199-F1
#
_cell.length_a   1.000
_cell.length_b   1.000
_cell.length_c   1.000
_cell.angle_alpha   90.00
_cell.angle_beta   90.00
_cell.angle_gamma   90.00
#
_symmetry.space_group_name_H-M   'P 1'
#
loop_
_entity.id
_entity.type
_entity.pdbx_description
1 polymer ?
#
loop_
_entity_poly.entity_id
_entity_poly.type
_entity_poly.pdbx_seq_one_letter_code
_entity_poly.pdbx_strand_id
1 'polypeptide(L)'
;MTVSDTLQPRPPVKADAPLAPDMLRRMNAYWRAANYLSVGQIYLRDNALLDRPLTLADVKPRLLGHWGTTPGLNFLYVHLNRLIVEHDLDMINVIGPGHGGPGLVANTYLEGSYTERYPAIERSRSGMHRLFRQFSWPGGIPIGHRIVHGGRHRDAHA
;
A
#
# COMPACT_ATOMS: atom_id res chain seq x y z
N MET A 1 -34.61 6.77 -20.67
CA MET A 1 -33.52 6.81 -19.68
C MET A 1 -33.35 5.40 -19.15
N THR A 2 -32.58 4.56 -19.86
CA THR A 2 -32.46 3.12 -19.58
C THR A 2 -31.26 2.87 -18.68
N VAL A 3 -31.55 2.43 -17.46
CA VAL A 3 -30.59 1.80 -16.55
C VAL A 3 -30.48 0.34 -17.00
N SER A 4 -29.58 0.04 -17.93
CA SER A 4 -29.16 -1.33 -18.23
C SER A 4 -27.89 -1.31 -19.09
N ASP A 5 -26.79 -0.84 -18.51
CA ASP A 5 -25.46 -1.24 -18.98
C ASP A 5 -24.79 -1.91 -17.79
N THR A 6 -25.16 -3.18 -17.62
CA THR A 6 -24.68 -4.07 -16.57
C THR A 6 -23.16 -4.17 -16.65
N LEU A 7 -22.49 -3.90 -15.53
CA LEU A 7 -21.13 -4.32 -15.21
C LEU A 7 -21.05 -5.86 -15.30
N GLN A 8 -21.02 -6.42 -16.51
CA GLN A 8 -20.67 -7.81 -16.69
C GLN A 8 -19.14 -7.89 -16.64
N PRO A 9 -18.55 -8.53 -15.62
CA PRO A 9 -17.12 -8.72 -15.58
C PRO A 9 -16.69 -9.45 -16.84
N ARG A 10 -15.62 -8.98 -17.48
CA ARG A 10 -15.05 -9.64 -18.65
C ARG A 10 -14.82 -11.12 -18.28
N PRO A 11 -15.22 -12.09 -19.14
CA PRO A 11 -15.04 -13.49 -18.82
C PRO A 11 -13.56 -13.77 -18.47
N PRO A 12 -13.31 -14.61 -17.45
CA PRO A 12 -11.96 -14.85 -16.98
C PRO A 12 -11.10 -15.33 -18.15
N VAL A 13 -10.04 -14.57 -18.45
CA VAL A 13 -9.05 -15.01 -19.44
C VAL A 13 -8.36 -16.22 -18.84
N LYS A 14 -8.48 -17.37 -19.51
CA LYS A 14 -7.68 -18.53 -19.15
C LYS A 14 -6.21 -18.16 -19.36
N ALA A 15 -5.43 -18.20 -18.27
CA ALA A 15 -3.99 -17.98 -18.37
C ALA A 15 -3.37 -19.24 -18.99
N ASP A 16 -3.24 -19.25 -20.32
CA ASP A 16 -2.64 -20.37 -21.06
C ASP A 16 -1.10 -20.40 -20.94
N ALA A 17 -0.50 -19.40 -20.28
CA ALA A 17 0.93 -19.29 -20.05
C ALA A 17 1.26 -18.64 -18.68
N PRO A 18 2.45 -18.90 -18.09
CA PRO A 18 2.94 -18.20 -16.91
C PRO A 18 3.03 -16.68 -17.11
N LEU A 19 3.03 -15.93 -16.00
CA LEU A 19 3.23 -14.48 -16.05
C LEU A 19 4.57 -14.12 -16.68
N ALA A 20 4.55 -13.06 -17.50
CA ALA A 20 5.76 -12.54 -18.12
C ALA A 20 6.80 -12.17 -17.03
N PRO A 21 8.10 -12.48 -17.23
CA PRO A 21 9.13 -12.17 -16.24
C PRO A 21 9.19 -10.69 -15.82
N ASP A 22 8.85 -9.77 -16.72
CA ASP A 22 8.82 -8.33 -16.39
C ASP A 22 7.70 -7.98 -15.40
N MET A 23 6.51 -8.57 -15.58
CA MET A 23 5.39 -8.41 -14.66
C MET A 23 5.77 -8.88 -13.25
N LEU A 24 6.37 -10.07 -13.15
CA LEU A 24 6.85 -10.61 -11.87
C LEU A 24 7.88 -9.68 -11.20
N ARG A 25 8.79 -9.07 -11.97
CA ARG A 25 9.76 -8.11 -11.43
C ARG A 25 9.08 -6.85 -10.89
N ARG A 26 8.11 -6.28 -11.60
CA ARG A 26 7.36 -5.09 -11.17
C ARG A 26 6.55 -5.35 -9.91
N MET A 27 5.79 -6.45 -9.88
CA MET A 27 5.03 -6.86 -8.70
C MET A 27 5.95 -7.07 -7.49
N ASN A 28 7.09 -7.74 -7.67
CA ASN A 28 8.05 -7.94 -6.59
C ASN A 28 8.67 -6.61 -6.11
N ALA A 29 9.01 -5.70 -7.02
CA ALA A 29 9.51 -4.37 -6.67
C ALA A 29 8.48 -3.57 -5.87
N TYR A 30 7.20 -3.60 -6.29
CA TYR A 30 6.10 -2.97 -5.59
C TYR A 30 5.91 -3.57 -4.18
N TRP A 31 5.88 -4.91 -4.08
CA TRP A 31 5.76 -5.60 -2.79
C TRP A 31 6.90 -5.22 -1.83
N ARG A 32 8.13 -5.17 -2.33
CA ARG A 32 9.31 -4.74 -1.55
C ARG A 32 9.22 -3.28 -1.13
N ALA A 33 8.75 -2.39 -2.01
CA ALA A 33 8.54 -0.98 -1.69
C ALA A 33 7.46 -0.82 -0.60
N ALA A 34 6.33 -1.53 -0.71
CA ALA A 34 5.28 -1.51 0.31
C ALA A 34 5.80 -2.02 1.66
N ASN A 35 6.56 -3.12 1.66
CA ASN A 35 7.19 -3.66 2.88
C ASN A 35 8.17 -2.66 3.50
N TYR A 36 8.99 -1.99 2.69
CA TYR A 36 9.92 -0.96 3.16
C TYR A 36 9.17 0.20 3.82
N LEU A 37 8.12 0.71 3.18
CA LEU A 37 7.30 1.78 3.74
C LEU A 37 6.58 1.35 5.02
N SER A 38 6.13 0.09 5.12
CA SER A 38 5.54 -0.46 6.34
C SER A 38 6.54 -0.52 7.49
N VAL A 39 7.78 -0.95 7.24
CA VAL A 39 8.86 -0.94 8.23
C VAL A 39 9.19 0.50 8.64
N GLY A 40 9.32 1.40 7.67
CA GLY A 40 9.58 2.82 7.95
C GLY A 40 8.53 3.44 8.87
N GLN A 41 7.24 3.15 8.63
CA GLN A 41 6.15 3.56 9.52
C GLN A 41 6.26 3.00 10.94
N ILE A 42 6.67 1.74 11.12
CA ILE A 42 6.74 1.12 12.45
C ILE A 42 7.97 1.62 13.22
N TYR A 43 9.12 1.76 12.54
CA TYR A 43 10.42 1.90 13.21
C TYR A 43 11.05 3.28 13.10
N LEU A 44 10.86 4.02 11.99
CA LEU A 44 11.67 5.21 11.70
C LEU A 44 10.94 6.51 12.05
N ARG A 45 11.66 7.43 12.70
CA ARG A 45 11.24 8.83 12.90
C ARG A 45 11.98 9.82 12.00
N ASP A 46 13.12 9.42 11.44
CA ASP A 46 13.96 10.20 10.53
C ASP A 46 14.73 9.25 9.57
N ASN A 47 15.47 9.79 8.60
CA ASN A 47 16.32 9.07 7.66
C ASN A 47 15.53 8.04 6.82
N ALA A 48 14.36 8.45 6.33
CA ALA A 48 13.39 7.58 5.66
C ALA A 48 13.94 6.82 4.43
N LEU A 49 14.97 7.34 3.76
CA LEU A 49 15.60 6.71 2.59
C LEU A 49 17.00 6.16 2.88
N LEU A 50 17.45 6.19 4.14
CA LEU A 50 18.77 5.70 4.56
C LEU A 50 19.95 6.33 3.79
N ASP A 51 19.87 7.62 3.44
CA ASP A 51 20.96 8.31 2.70
C ASP A 51 22.24 8.46 3.53
N ARG A 52 22.11 8.29 4.85
CA ARG A 52 23.23 8.15 5.79
C ARG A 52 23.08 6.84 6.57
N PRO A 53 24.19 6.30 7.12
CA PRO A 53 24.13 5.12 7.99
C PRO A 53 23.08 5.26 9.08
N LEU A 54 22.32 4.18 9.31
CA LEU A 54 21.25 4.15 10.31
C LEU A 54 21.83 4.26 11.72
N THR A 55 21.25 5.13 12.53
CA THR A 55 21.61 5.32 13.94
C THR A 55 20.38 5.11 14.83
N LEU A 56 20.58 4.88 16.13
CA LEU A 56 19.48 4.83 17.09
C LEU A 56 18.66 6.13 17.13
N ALA A 57 19.26 7.27 16.75
CA ALA A 57 18.57 8.55 16.67
C ALA A 57 17.52 8.59 15.54
N ASP A 58 17.55 7.65 14.59
CA ASP A 58 16.57 7.54 13.50
C ASP A 58 15.37 6.69 13.87
N VAL A 59 15.50 5.90 14.94
CA VAL A 59 14.49 4.95 15.38
C VAL A 59 13.53 5.62 16.37
N LYS A 60 12.25 5.27 16.29
CA LYS A 60 11.24 5.73 17.23
C LYS A 60 11.58 5.21 18.64
N PRO A 61 11.46 6.04 19.70
CA PRO A 61 11.71 5.60 21.06
C PRO A 61 10.65 4.61 21.57
N ARG A 62 9.47 4.58 20.94
CA ARG A 62 8.41 3.60 21.18
C ARG A 62 8.02 2.97 19.85
N LEU A 63 8.18 1.66 19.75
CA LEU A 63 7.86 0.88 18.57
C LEU A 63 6.42 0.40 18.68
N LEU A 64 5.54 0.95 17.85
CA LEU A 64 4.12 0.66 17.84
C LEU A 64 3.68 0.32 16.42
N GLY A 65 2.99 -0.82 16.28
CA GLY A 65 2.58 -1.37 14.98
C GLY A 65 2.76 -2.89 14.93
N HIS A 66 2.15 -3.53 13.93
CA HIS A 66 2.22 -4.98 13.76
C HIS A 66 2.92 -5.32 12.46
N TRP A 67 4.02 -6.06 12.56
CA TRP A 67 4.72 -6.58 11.38
C TRP A 67 4.15 -7.91 10.89
N GLY A 68 3.79 -8.84 11.78
CA GLY A 68 3.58 -10.25 11.43
C GLY A 68 2.61 -10.52 10.25
N THR A 69 1.51 -9.77 10.13
CA THR A 69 0.55 -9.93 9.02
C THR A 69 0.86 -9.04 7.81
N THR A 70 1.64 -7.98 8.00
CA THR A 70 1.77 -6.86 7.05
C THR A 70 2.40 -7.27 5.70
N PRO A 71 3.48 -8.06 5.64
CA PRO A 71 4.03 -8.53 4.37
C PRO A 71 3.06 -9.38 3.57
N GLY A 72 2.25 -10.21 4.24
CA GLY A 72 1.22 -11.02 3.60
C GLY A 72 0.10 -10.17 3.01
N LEU A 73 -0.33 -9.13 3.74
CA LEU A 73 -1.30 -8.16 3.23
C LEU A 73 -0.76 -7.38 2.02
N ASN A 74 0.49 -6.94 2.06
CA ASN A 74 1.14 -6.26 0.93
C ASN A 74 1.27 -7.18 -0.29
N PHE A 75 1.57 -8.46 -0.06
CA PHE A 75 1.65 -9.47 -1.11
C PHE A 75 0.28 -9.66 -1.77
N LEU A 76 -0.79 -9.86 -0.98
CA LEU A 76 -2.13 -9.98 -1.53
C LEU A 76 -2.55 -8.71 -2.28
N TYR A 77 -2.26 -7.53 -1.74
CA TYR A 77 -2.63 -6.26 -2.35
C TYR A 77 -2.04 -6.10 -3.75
N VAL A 78 -0.75 -6.37 -3.96
CA VAL A 78 -0.14 -6.25 -5.31
C VAL A 78 -0.73 -7.25 -6.30
N HIS A 79 -1.05 -8.47 -5.85
CA HIS A 79 -1.69 -9.47 -6.70
C HIS A 79 -3.14 -9.10 -7.05
N LEU A 80 -3.90 -8.53 -6.10
CA LEU A 80 -5.25 -8.03 -6.35
C LEU A 80 -5.23 -6.81 -7.28
N ASN A 81 -4.28 -5.88 -7.11
CA ASN A 81 -4.10 -4.75 -8.03
C ASN A 81 -3.85 -5.21 -9.46
N ARG A 82 -3.01 -6.23 -9.67
CA ARG A 82 -2.83 -6.83 -11.00
C ARG A 82 -4.16 -7.32 -11.57
N LEU A 83 -4.96 -8.05 -10.78
CA LEU A 83 -6.26 -8.56 -11.24
C LEU A 83 -7.25 -7.43 -11.56
N ILE A 84 -7.26 -6.36 -10.77
CA ILE A 84 -8.07 -5.16 -11.03
C ILE A 84 -7.71 -4.55 -12.38
N VAL A 85 -6.41 -4.35 -12.65
CA VAL A 85 -5.94 -3.74 -13.90
C VAL A 85 -6.13 -4.68 -15.09
N GLU A 86 -5.77 -5.95 -14.97
CA GLU A 86 -5.79 -6.94 -16.05
C GLU A 86 -7.22 -7.28 -16.52
N HIS A 87 -8.19 -7.22 -15.60
CA HIS A 87 -9.57 -7.62 -15.87
C HIS A 87 -10.58 -6.48 -15.73
N ASP A 88 -10.13 -5.22 -15.52
CA ASP A 88 -10.97 -4.04 -15.27
C ASP A 88 -12.03 -4.29 -14.18
N LEU A 89 -11.60 -4.85 -13.05
CA LEU A 89 -12.52 -5.24 -11.97
C LEU A 89 -12.89 -4.05 -11.08
N ASP A 90 -14.17 -3.97 -10.72
CA ASP A 90 -14.62 -3.19 -9.56
C ASP A 90 -14.51 -4.10 -8.31
N MET A 91 -13.55 -3.82 -7.44
CA MET A 91 -13.19 -4.68 -6.31
C MET A 91 -13.13 -3.88 -5.01
N ILE A 92 -13.68 -4.46 -3.94
CA ILE A 92 -13.52 -3.98 -2.56
C ILE A 92 -12.66 -5.00 -1.80
N ASN A 93 -11.58 -4.53 -1.18
CA ASN A 93 -10.72 -5.36 -0.35
C ASN A 93 -11.13 -5.28 1.13
N VAL A 94 -11.58 -6.40 1.71
CA VAL A 94 -11.99 -6.49 3.11
C VAL A 94 -10.92 -7.23 3.91
N ILE A 95 -10.35 -6.54 4.91
CA ILE A 95 -9.17 -7.04 5.62
C ILE A 95 -9.53 -7.47 7.03
N GLY A 96 -9.48 -8.79 7.24
CA GLY A 96 -9.68 -9.42 8.55
C GLY A 96 -8.63 -8.99 9.58
N PRO A 97 -7.32 -9.18 9.34
CA PRO A 97 -6.27 -8.79 10.29
C PRO A 97 -5.98 -7.28 10.22
N GLY A 98 -6.95 -6.45 10.61
CA GLY A 98 -6.90 -4.98 10.51
C GLY A 98 -5.79 -4.29 11.32
N HIS A 99 -5.10 -5.02 12.20
CA HIS A 99 -3.90 -4.54 12.89
C HIS A 99 -2.69 -4.39 11.95
N GLY A 100 -2.75 -4.91 10.73
CA GLY A 100 -1.78 -4.71 9.64
C GLY A 100 -1.87 -3.35 8.93
N GLY A 101 -2.35 -2.32 9.61
CA GLY A 101 -2.55 -0.97 9.08
C GLY A 101 -1.37 -0.37 8.29
N PRO A 102 -0.09 -0.55 8.69
CA PRO A 102 1.06 -0.04 7.94
C PRO A 102 1.12 -0.54 6.48
N GLY A 103 0.58 -1.73 6.21
CA GLY A 103 0.52 -2.28 4.85
C GLY A 103 -0.42 -1.48 3.97
N LEU A 104 -1.64 -1.21 4.43
CA LEU A 104 -2.61 -0.44 3.62
C LEU A 104 -2.20 1.01 3.43
N VAL A 105 -1.67 1.64 4.46
CA VAL A 105 -1.14 3.00 4.34
C VAL A 105 0.01 3.02 3.31
N ALA A 106 0.89 2.02 3.32
CA ALA A 106 1.95 1.91 2.32
C ALA A 106 1.41 1.75 0.89
N ASN A 107 0.41 0.89 0.69
CA ASN A 107 -0.18 0.66 -0.63
C ASN A 107 -0.91 1.88 -1.17
N THR A 108 -1.80 2.47 -0.37
CA THR A 108 -2.54 3.69 -0.74
C THR A 108 -1.60 4.89 -0.97
N TYR A 109 -0.46 4.95 -0.29
CA TYR A 109 0.59 5.93 -0.56
C TYR A 109 1.29 5.69 -1.92
N LEU A 110 1.60 4.45 -2.26
CA LEU A 110 2.26 4.10 -3.53
C LEU A 110 1.36 4.36 -4.74
N GLU A 111 0.06 4.07 -4.66
CA GLU A 111 -0.89 4.33 -5.74
C GLU A 111 -1.35 5.81 -5.81
N GLY A 112 -1.17 6.58 -4.72
CA GLY A 112 -1.42 8.03 -4.67
C GLY A 112 -2.71 8.46 -3.99
N SER A 113 -3.67 7.54 -3.79
CA SER A 113 -4.94 7.80 -3.12
C SER A 113 -4.78 8.34 -1.68
N TYR A 114 -3.70 7.95 -1.00
CA TYR A 114 -3.37 8.51 0.32
C TYR A 114 -3.00 10.00 0.24
N THR A 115 -2.25 10.42 -0.79
CA THR A 115 -1.88 11.82 -1.00
C THR A 115 -3.09 12.66 -1.44
N GLU A 116 -3.98 12.11 -2.27
CA GLU A 116 -5.25 12.79 -2.62
C GLU A 116 -6.07 13.11 -1.37
N ARG A 117 -6.15 12.16 -0.44
CA ARG A 117 -6.87 12.34 0.82
C ARG A 117 -6.12 13.24 1.82
N TYR A 118 -4.80 13.11 1.88
CA TYR A 118 -3.91 13.85 2.77
C TYR A 118 -2.82 14.56 1.98
N PRO A 119 -3.10 15.75 1.40
CA PRO A 119 -2.16 16.44 0.51
C PRO A 119 -0.81 16.77 1.14
N ALA A 120 -0.79 16.94 2.47
CA ALA A 120 0.45 17.12 3.21
C ALA A 120 1.36 15.88 3.15
N ILE A 121 0.89 14.68 2.81
CA ILE A 121 1.70 13.47 2.73
C ILE A 121 1.95 13.15 1.24
N GLU A 122 2.80 13.97 0.63
CA GLU A 122 3.16 13.88 -0.79
C GLU A 122 3.98 12.62 -1.13
N ARG A 123 3.94 12.21 -2.40
CA ARG A 123 4.87 11.22 -2.98
C ARG A 123 6.26 11.81 -3.23
N SER A 124 6.87 12.39 -2.18
CA SER A 124 8.18 13.02 -2.18
C SER A 124 9.01 12.54 -0.99
N ARG A 125 10.33 12.81 -0.99
CA ARG A 125 11.22 12.54 0.16
C ARG A 125 10.67 13.12 1.46
N SER A 126 10.18 14.35 1.41
CA SER A 126 9.63 15.03 2.59
C SER A 126 8.31 14.41 3.04
N GLY A 127 7.45 14.02 2.09
CA GLY A 127 6.19 13.35 2.39
C GLY A 127 6.40 11.95 2.96
N MET A 128 7.39 11.18 2.47
CA MET A 128 7.76 9.89 3.04
C MET A 128 8.28 10.00 4.47
N HIS A 129 9.09 11.01 4.77
CA HIS A 129 9.50 11.31 6.14
C HIS A 129 8.28 11.60 7.04
N ARG A 130 7.31 12.40 6.57
CA ARG A 130 6.07 12.67 7.30
C ARG A 130 5.22 11.40 7.48
N LEU A 131 5.11 10.58 6.43
CA LEU A 131 4.40 9.28 6.44
C LEU A 131 4.94 8.36 7.54
N PHE A 132 6.27 8.25 7.67
CA PHE A 132 6.89 7.40 8.68
C PHE A 132 6.68 7.97 10.07
N ARG A 133 6.96 9.26 10.24
CA ARG A 133 6.89 9.93 11.54
C ARG A 133 5.47 9.93 12.13
N GLN A 134 4.43 10.11 11.32
CA GLN A 134 3.05 10.21 11.82
C GLN A 134 2.45 8.89 12.32
N PHE A 135 2.96 7.73 11.90
CA PHE A 135 2.35 6.46 12.28
C PHE A 135 2.56 6.17 13.77
N SER A 136 1.48 5.98 14.53
CA SER A 136 1.52 5.68 15.97
C SER A 136 2.39 6.67 16.80
N TRP A 137 2.29 7.94 16.44
CA TRP A 137 2.99 9.05 17.09
C TRP A 137 1.98 9.99 17.76
N PRO A 138 2.35 10.73 18.82
CA PRO A 138 1.46 11.75 19.39
C PRO A 138 0.91 12.70 18.33
N GLY A 139 -0.42 12.77 18.19
CA GLY A 139 -1.12 13.56 17.17
C GLY A 139 -1.13 12.97 15.75
N GLY A 140 -0.66 11.74 15.57
CA GLY A 140 -0.61 11.02 14.29
C GLY A 140 -1.73 10.00 14.10
N ILE A 141 -1.56 9.09 13.13
CA ILE A 141 -2.58 8.10 12.77
C ILE A 141 -2.54 6.84 13.66
N PRO A 142 -3.69 6.21 13.97
CA PRO A 142 -3.78 5.06 14.86
C PRO A 142 -3.26 3.74 14.24
N ILE A 143 -2.92 2.77 15.11
CA ILE A 143 -2.40 1.44 14.75
C ILE A 143 -3.43 0.59 13.98
N GLY A 144 -4.72 0.76 14.31
CA GLY A 144 -5.83 0.09 13.63
C GLY A 144 -6.38 0.95 12.51
N HIS A 145 -6.56 0.36 11.33
CA HIS A 145 -7.27 0.99 10.22
C HIS A 145 -8.60 0.30 9.97
N ARG A 146 -9.70 1.07 10.03
CA ARG A 146 -10.99 0.76 9.39
C ARG A 146 -11.02 1.58 8.09
N ILE A 147 -10.41 1.07 7.02
CA ILE A 147 -10.60 1.61 5.67
C ILE A 147 -11.24 0.52 4.83
N VAL A 148 -12.46 0.79 4.37
CA VAL A 148 -13.02 0.13 3.19
C VAL A 148 -12.45 0.92 2.02
N HIS A 149 -11.49 0.33 1.31
CA HIS A 149 -11.03 0.93 0.06
C HIS A 149 -11.89 0.37 -1.07
N GLY A 150 -12.66 1.26 -1.69
CA GLY A 150 -13.43 1.01 -2.90
C GLY A 150 -13.12 2.13 -3.87
N GLY A 151 -12.53 1.78 -5.01
CA GLY A 151 -12.21 2.79 -6.02
C GLY A 151 -11.40 2.23 -7.17
N ARG A 152 -11.85 2.54 -8.39
CA ARG A 152 -11.13 2.36 -9.65
C ARG A 152 -9.93 3.31 -9.71
N HIS A 153 -8.84 3.02 -9.01
CA HIS A 153 -7.57 3.71 -9.25
C HIS A 153 -6.83 3.03 -10.40
N ARG A 154 -7.03 3.59 -11.60
CA ARG A 154 -6.41 3.15 -12.86
C ARG A 154 -4.91 3.47 -12.95
N ASP A 155 -4.35 4.12 -11.94
CA ASP A 155 -2.95 4.57 -11.87
C ASP A 155 -2.04 3.62 -11.06
N ALA A 156 -2.55 2.45 -10.65
CA ALA A 156 -1.74 1.42 -10.03
C ALA A 156 -0.79 0.78 -11.07
N HIS A 157 0.44 1.29 -11.15
CA HIS A 157 1.49 0.81 -12.06
C HIS A 157 2.14 -0.54 -11.64
N ALA A 158 1.38 -1.45 -11.04
CA ALA A 158 1.86 -2.78 -10.67
C ALA A 158 2.03 -3.69 -11.90
#